data_AF-A0A2S2CNC8-F1
#
_entry.id   AF-A0A2S2CNC8-F1
#
_cell.length_a   1.000
_cell.length_b   1.000
_cell.length_c   1.000
_cell.angle_alpha   90.00
_cell.angle_beta   90.00
_cell.angle_gamma   90.00
#
_symmetry.space_group_name_H-M   'P 1'
#
loop_
_entity.id
_entity.type
_entity.pdbx_description
1 polymer ?
#
loop_
_entity_poly.entity_id
_entity_poly.type
_entity_poly.pdbx_seq_one_letter_code
_entity_poly.pdbx_strand_id
1 'polypeptide(L)'
;MGRIGFPRVEIPVDDPERPLVPATDARQIDWVLGKTPATRALRRRLKRELAAAQARWAAEAEACGLTRAMEQEADADRRVAELLAAAAGTPARSLAGVVAKLAIAAQWSAREPEADGGPWDVICGALSDLTALMTDRR
;
A
#
# COMPACT_ATOMS: atom_id res chain seq x y z
N MET A 1 14.02 -12.59 19.77
CA MET A 1 13.79 -12.67 18.31
C MET A 1 12.70 -13.71 18.06
N GLY A 2 11.43 -13.36 18.28
CA GLY A 2 10.31 -14.23 17.89
C GLY A 2 10.08 -14.04 16.38
N ARG A 3 10.21 -15.02 15.47
CA ARG A 3 9.65 -16.39 15.34
C ARG A 3 8.19 -16.48 14.88
N ILE A 4 7.50 -15.36 14.64
CA ILE A 4 6.14 -15.38 14.09
C ILE A 4 6.20 -14.85 12.66
N GLY A 5 6.13 -15.75 11.68
CA GLY A 5 5.92 -15.36 10.28
C GLY A 5 4.54 -14.75 10.05
N PHE A 6 4.29 -14.22 8.85
CA PHE A 6 2.99 -13.65 8.49
C PHE A 6 1.83 -14.63 8.84
N PRO A 7 0.71 -14.12 9.37
CA PRO A 7 -0.36 -14.95 9.86
C PRO A 7 -1.02 -15.67 8.69
N ARG A 8 -0.87 -16.99 8.63
CA ARG A 8 -1.41 -17.84 7.58
C ARG A 8 -1.83 -19.21 8.12
N VAL A 9 -2.67 -19.89 7.37
CA VAL A 9 -2.97 -21.32 7.52
C VAL A 9 -2.75 -22.02 6.19
N GLU A 10 -2.45 -23.32 6.22
CA GLU A 10 -2.31 -24.11 5.00
C GLU A 10 -3.58 -24.92 4.76
N ILE A 11 -4.13 -24.78 3.56
CA ILE A 11 -5.34 -25.44 3.11
C ILE A 11 -4.94 -26.73 2.39
N PRO A 12 -5.35 -27.91 2.88
CA PRO A 12 -5.17 -29.14 2.13
C PRO A 12 -6.09 -29.15 0.92
N VAL A 13 -5.53 -29.49 -0.24
CA VAL A 13 -6.26 -29.63 -1.51
C VAL A 13 -5.88 -30.95 -2.18
N ASP A 14 -6.81 -31.51 -2.96
CA ASP A 14 -6.61 -32.75 -3.72
C ASP A 14 -5.87 -32.46 -5.04
N ASP A 15 -4.74 -31.76 -4.94
CA ASP A 15 -3.83 -31.46 -6.04
C ASP A 15 -2.45 -32.07 -5.71
N PRO A 16 -1.98 -33.08 -6.47
CA PRO A 16 -0.70 -33.73 -6.20
C PRO A 16 0.52 -32.84 -6.45
N GLU A 17 0.41 -31.81 -7.30
CA GLU A 17 1.51 -30.86 -7.53
C GLU A 17 1.53 -29.76 -6.47
N ARG A 18 0.37 -29.43 -5.89
CA ARG A 18 0.24 -28.41 -4.87
C ARG A 18 -0.67 -28.85 -3.72
N PRO A 19 -0.22 -29.77 -2.86
CA PRO A 19 -1.08 -30.36 -1.83
C PRO A 19 -1.51 -29.36 -0.74
N LEU A 20 -0.82 -28.22 -0.64
CA LEU A 20 -1.06 -27.18 0.36
C LEU A 20 -1.09 -25.81 -0.29
N VAL A 21 -2.18 -25.08 -0.04
CA VAL A 21 -2.35 -23.68 -0.48
C VAL A 21 -2.35 -22.77 0.75
N PRO A 22 -1.43 -21.81 0.87
CA PRO A 22 -1.44 -20.87 1.99
C PRO A 22 -2.62 -19.90 1.86
N ALA A 23 -3.28 -19.62 2.98
CA ALA A 23 -4.31 -18.59 3.08
C ALA A 23 -4.01 -17.63 4.23
N THR A 24 -4.08 -16.34 3.94
CA THR A 24 -3.88 -15.22 4.87
C THR A 24 -5.21 -14.54 5.24
N ASP A 25 -6.29 -14.83 4.51
CA ASP A 25 -7.63 -14.34 4.81
C ASP A 25 -8.71 -15.44 4.73
N ALA A 26 -9.85 -15.19 5.40
CA ALA A 26 -10.94 -16.15 5.48
C ALA A 26 -11.70 -16.36 4.15
N ARG A 27 -11.62 -15.41 3.22
CA ARG A 27 -12.27 -15.50 1.89
C ARG A 27 -11.48 -16.43 0.98
N GLN A 28 -10.14 -16.43 1.05
CA GLN A 28 -9.29 -17.41 0.38
C GLN A 28 -9.64 -18.85 0.81
N ILE A 29 -9.87 -19.07 2.11
CA ILE A 29 -10.33 -20.38 2.61
C ILE A 29 -11.66 -20.80 1.98
N ASP A 30 -12.62 -19.88 1.87
CA ASP A 30 -13.90 -20.15 1.22
C ASP A 30 -13.80 -20.35 -0.29
N TRP A 31 -12.85 -19.66 -0.93
CA TRP A 31 -12.61 -19.75 -2.36
C TRP A 31 -11.97 -21.09 -2.73
N VAL A 32 -10.92 -21.49 -2.03
CA VAL A 32 -10.19 -22.75 -2.29
C VAL A 32 -11.04 -23.98 -1.95
N LEU A 33 -11.73 -23.98 -0.81
CA LEU A 33 -12.53 -25.14 -0.36
C LEU A 33 -13.98 -25.13 -0.86
N GLY A 34 -14.40 -24.05 -1.52
CA GLY A 34 -15.81 -23.82 -1.85
C GLY A 34 -16.71 -23.74 -0.62
N LYS A 35 -18.03 -23.65 -0.82
CA LYS A 35 -19.02 -23.46 0.28
C LYS A 35 -19.93 -24.66 0.52
N THR A 36 -19.57 -25.84 0.04
CA THR A 36 -20.38 -27.06 0.17
C THR A 36 -20.50 -27.51 1.64
N PRO A 37 -21.53 -28.31 1.99
CA PRO A 37 -21.64 -28.90 3.32
C PRO A 37 -20.43 -29.77 3.70
N ALA A 38 -19.84 -30.49 2.73
CA ALA A 38 -18.70 -31.37 2.94
C ALA A 38 -17.48 -30.62 3.48
N THR A 39 -17.20 -29.40 3.00
CA THR A 39 -16.03 -28.62 3.44
C THR A 39 -16.31 -27.72 4.65
N ARG A 40 -17.55 -27.65 5.13
CA ARG A 40 -17.97 -26.74 6.22
C ARG A 40 -17.13 -26.91 7.49
N ALA A 41 -16.87 -28.14 7.91
CA ALA A 41 -16.11 -28.42 9.13
C ALA A 41 -14.65 -27.95 9.00
N LEU A 42 -14.00 -28.29 7.89
CA LEU A 42 -12.63 -27.90 7.58
C LEU A 42 -12.50 -26.37 7.49
N ARG A 43 -13.41 -25.69 6.77
CA ARG A 43 -13.42 -24.22 6.69
C ARG A 43 -13.57 -23.57 8.06
N ARG A 44 -14.48 -24.06 8.91
CA ARG A 44 -14.64 -23.52 10.28
C ARG A 44 -13.38 -23.69 11.10
N ARG A 45 -12.70 -24.83 10.99
CA ARG A 45 -11.44 -25.08 11.69
C ARG A 45 -10.34 -24.13 11.21
N LEU A 46 -10.08 -24.08 9.91
CA LEU A 46 -9.03 -23.24 9.33
C LEU A 46 -9.26 -21.75 9.61
N LYS A 47 -10.50 -21.27 9.55
CA LYS A 47 -10.81 -19.88 9.91
C LYS A 47 -10.52 -19.56 11.37
N ARG A 48 -10.76 -20.49 12.30
CA ARG A 48 -10.40 -20.31 13.72
C ARG A 48 -8.88 -20.32 13.90
N GLU A 49 -8.18 -21.24 13.25
CA GLU A 49 -6.71 -21.30 13.28
C GLU A 49 -6.08 -20.03 12.71
N LEU A 50 -6.63 -19.51 11.60
CA LEU A 50 -6.20 -18.26 10.99
C LEU A 50 -6.45 -17.07 11.93
N ALA A 51 -7.65 -16.97 12.52
CA ALA A 51 -7.95 -15.92 13.48
C ALA A 51 -7.00 -15.96 14.69
N ALA A 52 -6.66 -17.16 15.19
CA ALA A 52 -5.69 -17.31 16.27
C ALA A 52 -4.26 -16.90 15.83
N ALA A 53 -3.86 -17.23 14.60
CA ALA A 53 -2.58 -16.80 14.04
C ALA A 53 -2.51 -15.28 13.89
N GLN A 54 -3.57 -14.66 13.37
CA GLN A 54 -3.71 -13.21 13.22
C GLN A 54 -3.67 -12.52 14.59
N ALA A 55 -4.36 -13.05 15.60
CA ALA A 55 -4.33 -12.49 16.95
C ALA A 55 -2.92 -12.54 17.57
N ARG A 56 -2.19 -13.65 17.41
CA ARG A 56 -0.79 -13.75 17.86
C ARG A 56 0.12 -12.76 17.13
N TRP A 57 -0.04 -12.64 15.81
CA TRP A 57 0.75 -11.70 15.03
C TRP A 57 0.47 -10.26 15.43
N ALA A 58 -0.80 -9.89 15.62
CA ALA A 58 -1.18 -8.54 16.07
C ALA A 58 -0.64 -8.22 17.47
N ALA A 59 -0.68 -9.18 18.40
CA ALA A 59 -0.10 -8.98 19.72
C ALA A 59 1.42 -8.77 19.68
N GLU A 60 2.13 -9.52 18.83
CA GLU A 60 3.58 -9.36 18.67
C GLU A 60 3.92 -8.05 17.92
N ALA A 61 3.14 -7.69 16.90
CA ALA A 61 3.28 -6.44 16.16
C ALA A 61 3.09 -5.23 17.10
N GLU A 62 2.14 -5.31 18.03
CA GLU A 62 1.96 -4.29 19.06
C GLU A 62 3.15 -4.28 20.03
N ALA A 63 3.55 -5.44 20.53
CA ALA A 63 4.63 -5.57 21.51
C ALA A 63 5.99 -5.08 20.97
N CYS A 64 6.27 -5.28 19.68
CA CYS A 64 7.50 -4.82 19.05
C CYS A 64 7.40 -3.40 18.46
N GLY A 65 6.22 -2.75 18.56
CA GLY A 65 5.98 -1.40 18.05
C GLY A 65 5.77 -1.31 16.54
N LEU A 66 5.64 -2.44 15.84
CA LEU A 66 5.34 -2.49 14.41
C LEU A 66 4.00 -1.83 14.08
N THR A 67 2.95 -2.04 14.88
CA THR A 67 1.64 -1.40 14.66
C THR A 67 1.79 0.13 14.58
N ARG A 68 2.46 0.71 15.57
CA ARG A 68 2.72 2.15 15.63
C ARG A 68 3.60 2.62 14.47
N ALA A 69 4.61 1.85 14.09
CA ALA A 69 5.47 2.20 12.96
C ALA A 69 4.66 2.23 11.64
N MET A 70 3.78 1.27 11.41
CA MET A 70 2.89 1.24 10.24
C MET A 70 1.92 2.42 10.23
N GLU A 71 1.38 2.82 11.38
CA GLU A 71 0.52 4.02 11.48
C GLU A 71 1.30 5.30 11.15
N GLN A 72 2.53 5.42 11.65
CA GLN A 72 3.40 6.56 11.37
C GLN A 72 3.82 6.64 9.90
N GLU A 73 4.08 5.49 9.27
CA GLU A 73 4.35 5.39 7.84
C GLU A 73 3.12 5.83 7.02
N ALA A 74 1.93 5.31 7.35
CA ALA A 74 0.69 5.73 6.68
C ALA A 74 0.39 7.24 6.86
N ASP A 75 0.70 7.80 8.03
CA ASP A 75 0.60 9.25 8.28
C ASP A 75 1.59 10.05 7.42
N ALA A 76 2.83 9.57 7.29
CA ALA A 76 3.84 10.18 6.45
C ALA A 76 3.43 10.14 4.97
N ASP A 77 2.94 9.00 4.48
CA ASP A 77 2.48 8.83 3.11
C ASP A 77 1.34 9.80 2.78
N ARG A 78 0.35 9.91 3.67
CA ARG A 78 -0.75 10.87 3.50
C ARG A 78 -0.24 12.30 3.41
N ARG A 79 0.68 12.68 4.30
CA ARG A 79 1.28 14.02 4.30
C ARG A 79 2.04 14.31 3.01
N VAL A 80 2.77 13.33 2.48
CA VAL A 80 3.47 13.54 1.21
C VAL A 80 2.46 13.67 0.07
N ALA A 81 1.43 12.83 0.01
CA ALA A 81 0.37 12.95 -0.98
C ALA A 81 -0.30 14.34 -0.96
N GLU A 82 -0.60 14.87 0.24
CA GLU A 82 -1.12 16.22 0.42
C GLU A 82 -0.15 17.30 -0.08
N LEU A 83 1.15 17.17 0.20
CA LEU A 83 2.17 18.13 -0.26
C LEU A 83 2.33 18.11 -1.78
N LEU A 84 2.32 16.92 -2.41
CA LEU A 84 2.39 16.78 -3.86
C LEU A 84 1.15 17.39 -4.52
N ALA A 85 -0.04 17.13 -3.98
CA ALA A 85 -1.29 17.74 -4.45
C ALA A 85 -1.26 19.27 -4.30
N ALA A 86 -0.78 19.78 -3.17
CA ALA A 86 -0.64 21.22 -2.94
C ALA A 86 0.37 21.86 -3.90
N ALA A 87 1.52 21.21 -4.14
CA ALA A 87 2.53 21.67 -5.10
C ALA A 87 1.98 21.67 -6.53
N ALA A 88 1.21 20.66 -6.92
CA ALA A 88 0.55 20.61 -8.21
C ALA A 88 -0.45 21.76 -8.38
N GLY A 89 -1.35 21.93 -7.41
CA GLY A 89 -2.47 22.87 -7.48
C GLY A 89 -2.12 24.35 -7.24
N THR A 90 -1.02 24.65 -6.56
CA THR A 90 -0.61 26.05 -6.28
C THR A 90 0.03 26.67 -7.52
N PRO A 91 -0.54 27.70 -8.16
CA PRO A 91 0.04 28.26 -9.40
C PRO A 91 1.42 28.88 -9.20
N ALA A 92 2.37 28.56 -10.07
CA ALA A 92 3.68 29.22 -10.11
C ALA A 92 3.63 30.45 -11.03
N ARG A 93 3.79 31.65 -10.44
CA ARG A 93 3.77 32.93 -11.17
C ARG A 93 5.15 33.37 -11.66
N SER A 94 6.12 32.46 -11.67
CA SER A 94 7.49 32.73 -12.11
C SER A 94 8.18 31.44 -12.54
N LEU A 95 9.22 31.57 -13.38
CA LEU A 95 10.05 30.43 -13.78
C LEU A 95 10.72 29.77 -12.56
N ALA A 96 11.11 30.55 -11.55
CA ALA A 96 11.65 30.01 -10.30
C ALA A 96 10.65 29.11 -9.56
N GLY A 97 9.36 29.47 -9.55
CA GLY A 97 8.30 28.63 -8.99
C GLY A 97 8.10 27.33 -9.77
N VAL A 98 8.19 27.38 -11.10
CA VAL A 98 8.14 26.18 -11.96
C VAL A 98 9.33 25.26 -11.66
N VAL A 99 10.55 25.82 -11.57
CA VAL A 99 11.75 25.04 -11.22
C VAL A 99 11.59 24.39 -9.84
N ALA A 100 11.00 25.09 -8.87
CA ALA A 100 10.74 24.51 -7.56
C ALA A 100 9.78 23.30 -7.63
N LYS A 101 8.70 23.38 -8.42
CA LYS A 101 7.79 22.24 -8.64
C LYS A 101 8.51 21.03 -9.26
N LEU A 102 9.30 21.28 -10.31
CA LEU A 102 10.07 20.21 -10.96
C LEU A 102 11.12 19.60 -10.03
N ALA A 103 11.74 20.40 -9.16
CA ALA A 103 12.67 19.92 -8.15
C ALA A 103 11.98 19.05 -7.08
N ILE A 104 10.73 19.35 -6.71
CA ILE A 104 9.91 18.50 -5.83
C ILE A 104 9.65 17.14 -6.50
N ALA A 105 9.19 17.15 -7.76
CA ALA A 105 8.93 15.94 -8.53
C ALA A 105 10.19 15.06 -8.67
N ALA A 106 11.32 15.65 -9.08
CA ALA A 106 12.57 14.91 -9.26
C ALA A 106 13.09 14.29 -7.95
N GLN A 107 13.02 15.02 -6.83
CA GLN A 107 13.45 14.50 -5.54
C GLN A 107 12.53 13.40 -5.01
N TRP A 108 11.22 13.49 -5.25
CA TRP A 108 10.27 12.44 -4.89
C TRP A 108 10.55 11.16 -5.66
N SER A 109 10.65 11.23 -7.00
CA SER A 109 10.98 10.05 -7.83
C SER A 109 12.31 9.40 -7.47
N ALA A 110 13.31 10.18 -7.04
CA ALA A 110 14.60 9.63 -6.63
C ALA A 110 14.55 8.89 -5.28
N ARG A 111 13.64 9.27 -4.39
CA ARG A 111 13.44 8.62 -3.08
C ARG A 111 12.52 7.43 -3.16
N GLU A 112 11.53 7.49 -4.04
CA GLU A 112 10.49 6.47 -4.21
C GLU A 112 10.46 5.93 -5.65
N PRO A 113 11.51 5.20 -6.08
CA PRO A 113 11.61 4.71 -7.46
C PRO A 113 10.55 3.66 -7.81
N GLU A 114 9.98 3.00 -6.79
CA GLU A 114 8.98 1.94 -6.91
C GLU A 114 7.55 2.44 -6.60
N ALA A 115 7.36 3.72 -6.24
CA ALA A 115 6.03 4.23 -5.95
C ALA A 115 5.14 4.22 -7.20
N ASP A 116 4.06 3.44 -7.14
CA ASP A 116 3.02 3.43 -8.15
C ASP A 116 2.43 4.85 -8.31
N GLY A 117 2.51 5.39 -9.52
CA GLY A 117 1.85 6.65 -9.90
C GLY A 117 2.76 7.84 -10.21
N GLY A 118 4.02 7.86 -9.74
CA GLY A 118 4.97 8.96 -9.98
C GLY A 118 4.45 10.37 -9.59
N PRO A 119 5.28 11.42 -9.64
CA PRO A 119 4.86 12.79 -9.29
C PRO A 119 4.13 13.49 -10.46
N TRP A 120 3.26 12.76 -11.17
CA TRP A 120 2.70 13.21 -12.45
C TRP A 120 1.89 14.49 -12.32
N ASP A 121 1.11 14.62 -11.25
CA ASP A 121 0.30 15.83 -10.98
C ASP A 121 1.19 17.09 -10.84
N VAL A 122 2.35 16.96 -10.19
CA VAL A 122 3.30 18.06 -10.04
C VAL A 122 3.91 18.46 -11.39
N ILE A 123 4.21 17.48 -12.24
CA ILE A 123 4.71 17.71 -13.61
C ILE A 123 3.64 18.42 -14.45
N CYS A 124 2.39 17.94 -14.43
CA CYS A 124 1.28 18.58 -15.12
C CYS A 124 1.00 20.01 -14.62
N GLY A 125 1.09 20.24 -13.31
CA GLY A 125 0.97 21.58 -12.73
C GLY A 125 2.07 22.52 -13.22
N ALA A 126 3.32 22.07 -13.25
CA ALA A 126 4.45 22.85 -13.76
C ALA A 126 4.30 23.18 -15.26
N LEU A 127 3.82 22.24 -16.07
CA LEU A 127 3.53 22.48 -17.49
C LEU A 127 2.44 23.54 -17.68
N SER A 128 1.38 23.48 -16.88
CA SER A 128 0.29 24.47 -16.93
C SER A 128 0.78 25.89 -16.60
N ASP A 129 1.64 26.01 -15.58
CA ASP A 129 2.26 27.28 -15.22
C ASP A 129 3.15 27.83 -16.34
N LEU A 130 3.95 26.98 -17.00
CA LEU A 130 4.75 27.39 -18.16
C LEU A 130 3.87 27.93 -19.29
N THR A 131 2.77 27.26 -19.61
CA THR A 131 1.81 27.71 -20.63
C THR A 131 1.22 29.08 -20.28
N ALA A 132 0.84 29.30 -19.02
CA ALA A 132 0.32 30.59 -18.56
C ALA A 132 1.37 31.70 -18.70
N LEU A 133 2.61 31.47 -18.24
CA LEU A 133 3.71 32.44 -18.32
C LEU A 133 4.10 32.80 -19.76
N MET A 134 3.94 31.87 -20.72
CA MET A 134 4.18 32.15 -22.14
C MET A 134 3.07 32.99 -22.77
N THR A 135 1.84 32.89 -22.25
CA THR A 135 0.66 33.58 -22.77
C THR A 135 0.53 35.00 -22.20
N ASP A 136 0.92 35.20 -20.94
CA ASP A 136 0.91 36.50 -20.23
C ASP A 136 2.02 37.47 -20.69
N ARG A 137 2.90 37.02 -21.58
CA ARG A 137 3.98 37.80 -22.22
C ARG A 137 3.61 38.38 -23.59
N ARG A 138 2.35 38.24 -24.02
CA ARG A 138 1.80 38.88 -25.23
C ARG A 138 0.95 40.09 -24.88
#